data_AF-A0A0Q4NG55-F1
#
_entry.id   AF-A0A0Q4NG55-F1
#
_cell.length_a   1.000
_cell.length_b   1.000
_cell.length_c   1.000
_cell.angle_alpha   90.00
_cell.angle_beta   90.00
_cell.angle_gamma   90.00
#
_symmetry.space_group_name_H-M   'P 1'
#
loop_
_entity.id
_entity.type
_entity.pdbx_description
1 polymer ?
#
loop_
_entity_poly.entity_id
_entity_poly.type
_entity_poly.pdbx_seq_one_letter_code
_entity_poly.pdbx_strand_id
1 'polypeptide(L)'
;MRKTPLAIALLLILQGSHALAAGSFDNQLNETAAQYKIDPADVTNMDRQQAAAKKGALAGYLNEKEELKEIRQYFNDVETSDRKKKVLQNKTPMEPSEIRDLRKRLDAIDKASNESVYGDASIRIRNVTYNPDSNQPLVISIAPGYAAQVEFYDASGQPWSIKKDGVLGDGQSFSKKIMGEKHHISSFTLNKSYKASNAAIVLDGLNTTIPVVLKGTASTVDSRVSVTIPKLSPNATIQPVFQHEMDNVSDELVRLQGGDAPAGSKTLSVAGLPNSEAWFDGKFLYLSLPGRLLLPPPINSSISPTGRFLYKVNPTTYISMSLNGERRSGTIQDLYSVDIQRAKTVFDAGVK
;
A
#
# COMPACT_ATOMS: atom_id res chain seq x y z
N MET A 1 -54.72 -8.89 80.42
CA MET A 1 -55.78 -9.24 79.46
C MET A 1 -55.15 -9.94 78.27
N ARG A 2 -55.42 -11.24 78.07
CA ARG A 2 -55.01 -11.97 76.86
C ARG A 2 -55.80 -11.38 75.68
N LYS A 3 -55.12 -10.74 74.72
CA LYS A 3 -55.77 -10.26 73.49
C LYS A 3 -56.05 -11.47 72.61
N THR A 4 -57.23 -11.57 72.03
CA THR A 4 -57.62 -12.71 71.18
C THR A 4 -56.89 -12.66 69.83
N PRO A 5 -56.62 -13.79 69.17
CA PRO A 5 -55.94 -13.84 67.86
C PRO A 5 -56.64 -12.98 66.79
N LEU A 6 -57.96 -12.81 66.90
CA LEU A 6 -58.76 -11.89 66.08
C LEU A 6 -58.29 -10.42 66.16
N ALA A 7 -57.84 -9.98 67.34
CA ALA A 7 -57.38 -8.61 67.56
C ALA A 7 -56.00 -8.35 66.93
N ILE A 8 -55.14 -9.37 66.87
CA ILE A 8 -53.84 -9.29 66.19
C ILE A 8 -54.02 -9.25 64.68
N ALA A 9 -54.91 -10.09 64.14
CA ALA A 9 -55.25 -10.09 62.73
C ALA A 9 -55.80 -8.72 62.27
N LEU A 10 -56.63 -8.06 63.09
CA LEU A 10 -57.11 -6.70 62.81
C LEU A 10 -55.99 -5.64 62.80
N LEU A 11 -54.97 -5.80 63.66
CA LEU A 11 -53.84 -4.88 63.78
C LEU A 11 -52.91 -4.95 62.56
N LEU A 12 -52.65 -6.15 62.05
CA LEU A 12 -51.91 -6.37 60.80
C LEU A 12 -52.61 -5.76 59.58
N ILE A 13 -53.94 -5.76 59.59
CA ILE A 13 -54.76 -5.17 58.52
C ILE A 13 -54.67 -3.64 58.51
N LEU A 14 -54.60 -3.01 59.69
CA LEU A 14 -54.47 -1.55 59.84
C LEU A 14 -53.10 -1.00 59.43
N GLN A 15 -52.05 -1.84 59.39
CA GLN A 15 -50.70 -1.46 58.99
C GLN A 15 -50.47 -1.48 57.45
N GLY A 16 -51.54 -1.54 56.65
CA GLY A 16 -51.48 -1.19 55.23
C GLY A 16 -50.87 -2.22 54.29
N SER A 17 -50.92 -3.52 54.61
CA SER A 17 -50.36 -4.59 53.78
C SER A 17 -51.36 -5.14 52.75
N HIS A 18 -51.72 -4.33 51.75
CA HIS A 18 -52.68 -4.68 50.70
C HIS A 18 -52.06 -5.43 49.50
N ALA A 19 -51.09 -6.31 49.69
CA ALA A 19 -50.67 -7.25 48.64
C ALA A 19 -49.73 -8.30 49.23
N LEU A 20 -50.29 -9.34 49.84
CA LEU A 20 -49.48 -10.44 50.36
C LEU A 20 -50.07 -11.76 49.86
N ALA A 21 -49.28 -12.46 49.05
CA ALA A 21 -49.54 -13.83 48.64
C ALA A 21 -49.73 -14.71 49.88
N ALA A 22 -50.63 -15.71 49.81
CA ALA A 22 -51.10 -16.50 50.95
C ALA A 22 -49.97 -16.98 51.90
N GLY A 23 -48.82 -17.41 51.36
CA GLY A 23 -47.68 -17.86 52.18
C GLY A 23 -46.95 -16.78 52.98
N SER A 24 -46.98 -15.51 52.54
CA SER A 24 -46.38 -14.40 53.31
C SER A 24 -47.27 -13.92 54.45
N PHE A 25 -48.59 -14.13 54.33
CA PHE A 25 -49.55 -13.77 55.36
C PHE A 25 -49.44 -14.67 56.59
N ASP A 26 -49.34 -15.99 56.40
CA ASP A 26 -49.17 -16.93 57.52
C ASP A 26 -47.87 -16.68 58.28
N ASN A 27 -46.78 -16.35 57.57
CA ASN A 27 -45.50 -16.01 58.21
C ASN A 27 -45.59 -14.74 59.04
N GLN A 28 -46.16 -13.65 58.50
CA GLN A 28 -46.33 -12.41 59.26
C GLN A 28 -47.35 -12.55 60.41
N LEU A 29 -48.39 -13.36 60.24
CA LEU A 29 -49.36 -13.62 61.30
C LEU A 29 -48.70 -14.36 62.47
N ASN A 30 -47.81 -15.31 62.16
CA ASN A 30 -46.99 -16.01 63.17
C ASN A 30 -45.96 -15.08 63.82
N GLU A 31 -45.27 -14.22 63.07
CA GLU A 31 -44.34 -13.22 63.61
C GLU A 31 -45.04 -12.24 64.56
N THR A 32 -46.24 -11.80 64.20
CA THR A 32 -47.01 -10.85 65.01
C THR A 32 -47.64 -11.55 66.22
N ALA A 33 -48.12 -12.79 66.08
CA ALA A 33 -48.57 -13.59 67.22
C ALA A 33 -47.45 -13.78 68.25
N ALA A 34 -46.22 -14.03 67.80
CA ALA A 34 -45.04 -14.10 68.66
C ALA A 34 -44.76 -12.77 69.39
N GLN A 35 -44.92 -11.63 68.71
CA GLN A 35 -44.74 -10.30 69.30
C GLN A 35 -45.72 -10.01 70.45
N TYR A 36 -46.93 -10.55 70.40
CA TYR A 36 -47.95 -10.39 71.45
C TYR A 36 -48.07 -11.59 72.41
N LYS A 37 -47.11 -12.52 72.37
CA LYS A 37 -47.06 -13.74 73.20
C LYS A 37 -48.33 -14.59 73.11
N ILE A 38 -48.91 -14.70 71.90
CA ILE A 38 -49.95 -15.69 71.60
C ILE A 38 -49.24 -16.91 71.02
N ASP A 39 -49.56 -18.11 71.52
CA ASP A 39 -49.03 -19.35 70.95
C ASP A 39 -49.57 -19.50 69.51
N PRO A 40 -48.71 -19.65 68.49
CA PRO A 40 -49.15 -19.88 67.11
C PRO A 40 -50.08 -21.10 66.95
N ALA A 41 -50.02 -22.07 67.87
CA ALA A 41 -50.90 -23.23 67.92
C ALA A 41 -52.34 -22.89 68.38
N ASP A 42 -52.53 -21.79 69.12
CA ASP A 42 -53.86 -21.32 69.56
C ASP A 42 -54.64 -20.61 68.44
N VAL A 43 -53.98 -20.29 67.32
CA VAL A 43 -54.64 -19.73 66.13
C VAL A 43 -55.29 -20.87 65.34
N THR A 44 -56.58 -21.12 65.60
CA THR A 44 -57.29 -22.22 64.95
C THR A 44 -57.43 -22.00 63.44
N ASN A 45 -57.59 -23.09 62.68
CA ASN A 45 -57.83 -23.02 61.23
C ASN A 45 -59.08 -22.17 60.89
N MET A 46 -60.08 -22.15 61.78
CA MET A 46 -61.28 -21.31 61.63
C MET A 46 -60.95 -19.82 61.80
N ASP A 47 -60.08 -19.46 62.75
CA ASP A 47 -59.62 -18.07 62.92
C ASP A 47 -58.83 -17.59 61.70
N ARG A 48 -57.98 -18.45 61.14
CA ARG A 48 -57.23 -18.15 59.90
C ARG A 48 -58.17 -17.97 58.71
N GLN A 49 -59.18 -18.83 58.57
CA GLN A 49 -60.19 -18.72 57.51
C GLN A 49 -61.05 -17.46 57.65
N GLN A 50 -61.48 -17.10 58.87
CA GLN A 50 -62.25 -15.88 59.11
C GLN A 50 -61.41 -14.62 58.91
N ALA A 51 -60.14 -14.63 59.32
CA ALA A 51 -59.20 -13.54 59.04
C ALA A 51 -58.95 -13.39 57.54
N ALA A 52 -58.75 -14.49 56.81
CA ALA A 52 -58.62 -14.49 55.36
C ALA A 52 -59.89 -13.99 54.65
N ALA A 53 -61.07 -14.41 55.12
CA ALA A 53 -62.36 -13.97 54.59
C ALA A 53 -62.61 -12.47 54.84
N LYS A 54 -62.32 -11.98 56.05
CA LYS A 54 -62.42 -10.54 56.38
C LYS A 54 -61.39 -9.71 55.62
N LYS A 55 -60.17 -10.23 55.42
CA LYS A 55 -59.15 -9.62 54.56
C LYS A 55 -59.62 -9.56 53.10
N GLY A 56 -60.24 -10.63 52.60
CA GLY A 56 -60.84 -10.67 51.26
C GLY A 56 -61.99 -9.68 51.10
N ALA A 57 -62.87 -9.58 52.09
CA ALA A 57 -63.98 -8.61 52.10
C ALA A 57 -63.47 -7.16 52.18
N LEU A 58 -62.46 -6.88 53.01
CA LEU A 58 -61.87 -5.55 53.11
C LEU A 58 -61.05 -5.20 51.86
N ALA A 59 -60.31 -6.14 51.29
CA ALA A 59 -59.62 -5.94 50.01
C ALA A 59 -60.61 -5.69 48.88
N GLY A 60 -61.76 -6.38 48.88
CA GLY A 60 -62.90 -6.10 48.00
C GLY A 60 -63.42 -4.68 48.19
N TYR A 61 -63.72 -4.28 49.43
CA TYR A 61 -64.21 -2.94 49.77
C TYR A 61 -63.21 -1.82 49.41
N LEU A 62 -61.92 -2.04 49.63
CA LEU A 62 -60.88 -1.10 49.25
C LEU A 62 -60.71 -1.02 47.73
N ASN A 63 -60.84 -2.14 47.01
CA ASN A 63 -60.87 -2.18 45.55
C ASN A 63 -62.08 -1.48 44.95
N GLU A 64 -63.21 -1.47 45.66
CA GLU A 64 -64.46 -0.86 45.24
C GLU A 64 -64.47 0.67 45.46
N LYS A 65 -63.64 1.19 46.38
CA LYS A 65 -63.45 2.64 46.54
C LYS A 65 -62.76 3.25 45.32
N GLU A 66 -63.48 4.14 44.67
CA GLU A 66 -63.07 4.84 43.44
C GLU A 66 -61.89 5.79 43.66
N GLU A 67 -61.80 6.42 44.83
CA GLU A 67 -60.71 7.30 45.26
C GLU A 67 -59.32 6.61 45.29
N LEU A 68 -59.30 5.29 45.48
CA LEU A 68 -58.07 4.50 45.54
C LEU A 68 -57.67 3.90 44.18
N LYS A 69 -58.50 4.09 43.15
CA LYS A 69 -58.28 3.53 41.80
C LYS A 69 -57.05 4.13 41.13
N GLU A 70 -56.86 5.44 41.23
CA GLU A 70 -55.71 6.14 40.65
C GLU A 70 -54.40 5.70 41.31
N ILE A 71 -54.39 5.61 42.64
CA ILE A 71 -53.24 5.15 43.40
C ILE A 71 -52.90 3.69 43.05
N ARG A 72 -53.90 2.81 42.91
CA ARG A 72 -53.70 1.43 42.46
C ARG A 72 -53.13 1.34 41.04
N GLN A 73 -53.63 2.16 40.11
CA GLN A 73 -53.12 2.22 38.74
C GLN A 73 -51.65 2.64 38.73
N TYR A 74 -51.31 3.70 39.46
CA TYR A 74 -49.92 4.16 39.58
C TYR A 74 -48.98 3.07 40.12
N PHE A 75 -49.35 2.38 41.21
CA PHE A 75 -48.51 1.30 41.75
C PHE A 75 -48.39 0.10 40.82
N ASN A 76 -49.48 -0.28 40.13
CA ASN A 76 -49.45 -1.35 39.13
C ASN A 76 -48.58 -0.98 37.91
N ASP A 77 -48.62 0.26 37.46
CA ASP A 77 -47.82 0.76 36.34
C ASP A 77 -46.33 0.80 36.70
N VAL A 78 -46.01 1.20 37.93
CA VAL A 78 -44.64 1.15 38.47
C VAL A 78 -44.15 -0.30 38.59
N GLU A 79 -44.95 -1.21 39.18
CA GLU A 79 -44.57 -2.61 39.35
C GLU A 79 -44.43 -3.34 38.01
N THR A 80 -45.32 -3.09 37.05
CA THR A 80 -45.21 -3.67 35.71
C THR A 80 -44.02 -3.11 34.94
N SER A 81 -43.67 -1.83 35.13
CA SER A 81 -42.47 -1.22 34.55
C SER A 81 -41.19 -1.82 35.14
N ASP A 82 -41.13 -2.02 36.44
CA ASP A 82 -39.99 -2.67 37.11
C ASP A 82 -39.86 -4.14 36.73
N ARG A 83 -40.97 -4.88 36.62
CA ARG A 83 -40.98 -6.27 36.14
C ARG A 83 -40.54 -6.36 34.69
N LYS A 84 -41.04 -5.48 33.81
CA LYS A 84 -40.60 -5.39 32.41
C LYS A 84 -39.11 -5.08 32.33
N LYS A 85 -38.62 -4.13 33.13
CA LYS A 85 -37.19 -3.78 33.20
C LYS A 85 -36.34 -4.96 33.67
N LYS A 86 -36.75 -5.69 34.71
CA LYS A 86 -36.06 -6.90 35.19
C LYS A 86 -36.09 -8.04 34.18
N VAL A 87 -37.21 -8.29 33.52
CA VAL A 87 -37.32 -9.33 32.46
C VAL A 87 -36.49 -8.95 31.23
N LEU A 88 -36.45 -7.67 30.87
CA LEU A 88 -35.63 -7.16 29.78
C LEU A 88 -34.14 -7.31 30.13
N GLN A 89 -33.70 -6.86 31.31
CA GLN A 89 -32.32 -7.06 31.80
C GLN A 89 -31.91 -8.54 31.85
N ASN A 90 -32.82 -9.43 32.24
CA ASN A 90 -32.55 -10.88 32.25
C ASN A 90 -32.43 -11.48 30.84
N LYS A 91 -33.08 -10.90 29.83
CA LYS A 91 -33.08 -11.40 28.43
C LYS A 91 -32.05 -10.70 27.55
N THR A 92 -31.68 -9.47 27.89
CA THR A 92 -30.62 -8.67 27.26
C THR A 92 -29.63 -8.29 28.36
N PRO A 93 -28.60 -9.11 28.62
CA PRO A 93 -27.67 -8.91 29.73
C PRO A 93 -26.81 -7.64 29.61
N MET A 94 -26.92 -6.92 28.49
CA MET A 94 -26.29 -5.63 28.25
C MET A 94 -27.28 -4.69 27.59
N GLU A 95 -27.35 -3.46 28.08
CA GLU A 95 -28.09 -2.38 27.45
C GLU A 95 -27.43 -1.97 26.12
N PRO A 96 -28.16 -1.42 25.14
CA PRO A 96 -27.58 -1.02 23.85
C PRO A 96 -26.38 -0.06 23.95
N SER A 97 -26.33 0.81 24.97
CA SER A 97 -25.17 1.66 25.26
C SER A 97 -23.96 0.84 25.69
N GLU A 98 -24.15 -0.15 26.54
CA GLU A 98 -23.09 -1.04 27.01
C GLU A 98 -22.55 -1.92 25.87
N ILE A 99 -23.42 -2.37 24.96
CA ILE A 99 -23.00 -3.08 23.75
C ILE A 99 -22.15 -2.18 22.85
N ARG A 100 -22.54 -0.91 22.66
CA ARG A 100 -21.74 0.04 21.87
C ARG A 100 -20.39 0.31 22.51
N ASP A 101 -20.34 0.49 23.83
CA ASP A 101 -19.09 0.70 24.56
C ASP A 101 -18.20 -0.53 24.54
N LEU A 102 -18.77 -1.74 24.67
CA LEU A 102 -18.04 -2.99 24.49
C LEU A 102 -17.45 -3.08 23.07
N ARG A 103 -18.25 -2.79 22.03
CA ARG A 103 -17.76 -2.77 20.64
C ARG A 103 -16.62 -1.78 20.44
N LYS A 104 -16.72 -0.56 20.99
CA LYS A 104 -15.64 0.42 20.93
C LYS A 104 -14.37 -0.07 21.62
N ARG A 105 -14.50 -0.74 22.77
CA ARG A 105 -13.35 -1.32 23.48
C ARG A 105 -12.72 -2.46 22.71
N LEU A 106 -13.52 -3.35 22.14
CA LEU A 106 -13.03 -4.44 21.28
C LEU A 106 -12.32 -3.89 20.05
N ASP A 107 -12.92 -2.90 19.37
CA ASP A 107 -12.30 -2.23 18.23
C ASP A 107 -10.99 -1.52 18.62
N ALA A 108 -10.94 -0.86 19.79
CA ALA A 108 -9.71 -0.26 20.31
C ALA A 108 -8.63 -1.29 20.64
N ILE A 109 -9.00 -2.45 21.19
CA ILE A 109 -8.09 -3.56 21.47
C ILE A 109 -7.57 -4.15 20.16
N ASP A 110 -8.45 -4.42 19.20
CA ASP A 110 -8.09 -4.96 17.88
C ASP A 110 -7.19 -3.97 17.14
N LYS A 111 -7.50 -2.68 17.17
CA LYS A 111 -6.66 -1.63 16.61
C LYS A 111 -5.29 -1.62 17.29
N ALA A 112 -5.23 -1.52 18.63
CA ALA A 112 -3.95 -1.46 19.35
C ALA A 112 -3.10 -2.74 19.17
N SER A 113 -3.74 -3.90 18.98
CA SER A 113 -3.05 -5.17 18.74
C SER A 113 -2.46 -5.28 17.34
N ASN A 114 -3.06 -4.60 16.35
CA ASN A 114 -2.64 -4.66 14.94
C ASN A 114 -1.91 -3.39 14.47
N GLU A 115 -1.95 -2.31 15.24
CA GLU A 115 -1.30 -1.05 14.92
C GLU A 115 0.22 -1.24 14.84
N SER A 116 0.82 -0.65 13.80
CA SER A 116 2.27 -0.69 13.62
C SER A 116 2.95 0.01 14.79
N VAL A 117 3.86 -0.69 15.47
CA VAL A 117 4.69 -0.15 16.57
C VAL A 117 5.47 1.11 16.14
N TYR A 118 5.70 1.30 14.84
CA TYR A 118 6.52 2.38 14.28
C TYR A 118 5.72 3.40 13.48
N GLY A 119 4.38 3.37 13.56
CA GLY A 119 3.50 4.25 12.80
C GLY A 119 3.44 3.90 11.31
N ASP A 120 2.97 4.86 10.50
CA ASP A 120 2.85 4.71 9.05
C ASP A 120 4.22 4.61 8.37
N ALA A 121 4.38 3.65 7.47
CA ALA A 121 5.63 3.51 6.74
C ALA A 121 5.80 4.59 5.66
N SER A 122 6.99 5.20 5.62
CA SER A 122 7.46 6.01 4.51
C SER A 122 7.70 5.12 3.29
N ILE A 123 6.80 5.23 2.31
CA ILE A 123 6.88 4.51 1.04
C ILE A 123 7.75 5.30 0.07
N ARG A 124 8.75 4.63 -0.51
CA ARG A 124 9.65 5.19 -1.53
C ARG A 124 9.53 4.43 -2.83
N ILE A 125 9.56 5.17 -3.94
CA ILE A 125 9.70 4.64 -5.29
C ILE A 125 11.01 5.18 -5.85
N ARG A 126 11.87 4.30 -6.37
CA ARG A 126 13.18 4.69 -6.90
C ARG A 126 13.43 4.04 -8.26
N ASN A 127 14.14 4.77 -9.10
CA ASN A 127 14.71 4.25 -10.34
C ASN A 127 16.23 4.24 -10.17
N VAL A 128 16.89 3.12 -10.48
CA VAL A 128 18.33 2.96 -10.30
C VAL A 128 18.91 2.28 -11.52
N THR A 129 19.98 2.84 -12.08
CA THR A 129 20.80 2.13 -13.06
C THR A 129 21.82 1.28 -12.33
N TYR A 130 21.78 -0.03 -12.54
CA TYR A 130 22.67 -0.97 -11.87
C TYR A 130 23.62 -1.59 -12.89
N ASN A 131 24.93 -1.39 -12.68
CA ASN A 131 25.94 -2.05 -13.49
C ASN A 131 26.29 -3.42 -12.86
N PRO A 132 26.02 -4.56 -13.53
CA PRO A 132 26.31 -5.89 -13.01
C PRO A 132 27.81 -6.17 -12.86
N ASP A 133 28.66 -5.39 -13.51
CA ASP A 133 30.12 -5.50 -13.41
C ASP A 133 30.68 -4.61 -12.26
N SER A 134 29.81 -3.85 -11.57
CA SER A 134 30.17 -3.04 -10.41
C SER A 134 30.28 -3.88 -9.12
N ASN A 135 31.11 -3.42 -8.19
CA ASN A 135 31.30 -4.06 -6.88
C ASN A 135 30.26 -3.64 -5.82
N GLN A 136 29.28 -2.82 -6.18
CA GLN A 136 28.28 -2.31 -5.24
C GLN A 136 26.99 -3.14 -5.31
N PRO A 137 26.48 -3.67 -4.19
CA PRO A 137 25.22 -4.40 -4.18
C PRO A 137 24.00 -3.47 -4.23
N LEU A 138 22.88 -3.98 -4.72
CA LEU A 138 21.61 -3.25 -4.68
C LEU A 138 21.02 -3.28 -3.27
N VAL A 139 20.77 -2.13 -2.66
CA VAL A 139 20.22 -2.03 -1.30
C VAL A 139 18.73 -1.71 -1.31
N ILE A 140 17.95 -2.49 -0.56
CA ILE A 140 16.49 -2.36 -0.46
C ILE A 140 16.09 -2.31 1.00
N SER A 141 15.31 -1.30 1.36
CA SER A 141 14.71 -1.16 2.69
C SER A 141 13.30 -1.75 2.70
N ILE A 142 13.01 -2.58 3.70
CA ILE A 142 11.71 -3.27 3.84
C ILE A 142 11.25 -3.09 5.28
N ALA A 143 9.95 -2.83 5.47
CA ALA A 143 9.32 -2.81 6.79
C ALA A 143 8.31 -3.97 6.88
N PRO A 144 8.05 -4.50 8.09
CA PRO A 144 7.06 -5.55 8.28
C PRO A 144 5.66 -5.12 7.84
N GLY A 145 4.87 -6.04 7.31
CA GLY A 145 3.54 -5.76 6.78
C GLY A 145 3.53 -5.12 5.39
N TYR A 146 4.69 -4.75 4.85
CA TYR A 146 4.84 -4.20 3.50
C TYR A 146 5.68 -5.11 2.60
N ALA A 147 5.43 -5.01 1.30
CA ALA A 147 6.21 -5.67 0.26
C ALA A 147 7.07 -4.65 -0.49
N ALA A 148 8.34 -4.99 -0.71
CA ALA A 148 9.23 -4.26 -1.59
C ALA A 148 9.33 -4.98 -2.93
N GLN A 149 9.08 -4.28 -4.03
CA GLN A 149 9.10 -4.84 -5.37
C GLN A 149 10.33 -4.31 -6.12
N VAL A 150 11.07 -5.21 -6.74
CA VAL A 150 12.22 -4.89 -7.59
C VAL A 150 11.90 -5.34 -8.99
N GLU A 151 11.90 -4.41 -9.92
CA GLU A 151 11.57 -4.66 -11.32
C GLU A 151 12.86 -4.50 -12.13
N PHE A 152 13.18 -5.49 -12.96
CA PHE A 152 14.37 -5.45 -13.80
C PHE A 152 14.02 -5.10 -15.23
N TYR A 153 14.76 -4.15 -15.78
CA TYR A 153 14.66 -3.68 -17.15
C TYR A 153 16.04 -3.68 -17.80
N ASP A 154 16.06 -3.86 -19.11
CA ASP A 154 17.26 -3.72 -19.93
C ASP A 154 17.46 -2.27 -20.41
N ALA A 155 18.55 -2.03 -21.16
CA ALA A 155 18.88 -0.71 -21.70
C ALA A 155 17.83 -0.14 -22.67
N SER A 156 16.98 -0.99 -23.25
CA SER A 156 15.88 -0.59 -24.14
C SER A 156 14.56 -0.34 -23.40
N GLY A 157 14.55 -0.50 -22.07
CA GLY A 157 13.37 -0.38 -21.22
C GLY A 157 12.49 -1.63 -21.20
N GLN A 158 12.99 -2.76 -21.71
CA GLN A 158 12.20 -3.99 -21.72
C GLN A 158 12.38 -4.81 -20.46
N PRO A 159 11.30 -5.50 -20.01
CA PRO A 159 11.37 -6.38 -18.84
C PRO A 159 12.41 -7.48 -18.98
N TRP A 160 13.35 -7.56 -18.03
CA TRP A 160 14.35 -8.61 -17.97
C TRP A 160 13.89 -9.75 -17.06
N SER A 161 13.69 -10.94 -17.63
CA SER A 161 13.20 -12.11 -16.89
C SER A 161 14.18 -12.61 -15.82
N ILE A 162 13.65 -12.91 -14.64
CA ILE A 162 14.37 -13.45 -13.48
C ILE A 162 14.25 -14.98 -13.49
N LYS A 163 15.39 -15.68 -13.35
CA LYS A 163 15.43 -17.13 -13.15
C LYS A 163 15.06 -17.51 -11.72
N LYS A 164 14.44 -18.68 -11.56
CA LYS A 164 14.04 -19.21 -10.24
C LYS A 164 15.22 -19.55 -9.33
N ASP A 165 16.40 -19.76 -9.91
CA ASP A 165 17.61 -20.27 -9.25
C ASP A 165 18.29 -19.30 -8.26
N GLY A 166 17.74 -18.09 -8.09
CA GLY A 166 18.28 -17.14 -7.13
C GLY A 166 18.09 -17.59 -5.67
N VAL A 167 19.13 -17.42 -4.85
CA VAL A 167 19.14 -17.80 -3.42
C VAL A 167 18.73 -16.62 -2.54
N LEU A 168 18.00 -16.91 -1.47
CA LEU A 168 17.71 -15.97 -0.38
C LEU A 168 18.45 -16.44 0.87
N GLY A 169 19.16 -15.54 1.55
CA GLY A 169 19.94 -15.87 2.76
C GLY A 169 19.05 -16.35 3.91
N ASP A 170 18.30 -15.43 4.52
CA ASP A 170 17.35 -15.74 5.61
C ASP A 170 15.92 -15.91 5.07
N GLY A 171 15.60 -17.12 4.64
CA GLY A 171 14.25 -17.49 4.17
C GLY A 171 13.18 -17.64 5.27
N GLN A 172 13.55 -17.50 6.56
CA GLN A 172 12.60 -17.53 7.67
C GLN A 172 12.06 -16.13 7.97
N SER A 173 12.95 -15.14 7.96
CA SER A 173 12.58 -13.74 8.19
C SER A 173 12.12 -13.03 6.91
N PHE A 174 12.65 -13.41 5.76
CA PHE A 174 12.29 -12.85 4.46
C PHE A 174 11.63 -13.90 3.58
N SER A 175 10.70 -13.47 2.73
CA SER A 175 10.23 -14.31 1.62
C SER A 175 10.43 -13.60 0.28
N LYS A 176 10.76 -14.38 -0.74
CA LYS A 176 10.95 -13.92 -2.12
C LYS A 176 9.90 -14.57 -3.01
N LYS A 177 9.21 -13.76 -3.82
CA LYS A 177 8.32 -14.24 -4.88
C LYS A 177 8.67 -13.57 -6.20
N ILE A 178 8.71 -14.34 -7.28
CA ILE A 178 8.86 -13.80 -8.64
C ILE A 178 7.46 -13.63 -9.24
N MET A 179 7.21 -12.47 -9.83
CA MET A 179 5.91 -12.03 -10.33
C MET A 179 6.03 -11.33 -11.69
N GLY A 180 4.88 -10.95 -12.26
CA GLY A 180 4.76 -10.37 -13.60
C GLY A 180 4.75 -11.43 -14.69
N GLU A 181 4.04 -11.17 -15.78
CA GLU A 181 3.91 -12.12 -16.91
C GLU A 181 5.27 -12.52 -17.49
N LYS A 182 6.19 -11.56 -17.57
CA LYS A 182 7.58 -11.78 -18.04
C LYS A 182 8.56 -12.18 -16.93
N HIS A 183 8.07 -12.48 -15.73
CA HIS A 183 8.89 -12.84 -14.56
C HIS A 183 10.00 -11.84 -14.21
N HIS A 184 9.77 -10.54 -14.43
CA HIS A 184 10.77 -9.47 -14.25
C HIS A 184 10.69 -8.78 -12.89
N ILE A 185 9.73 -9.16 -12.05
CA ILE A 185 9.47 -8.53 -10.75
C ILE A 185 9.83 -9.51 -9.64
N SER A 186 10.72 -9.09 -8.74
CA SER A 186 11.00 -9.78 -7.48
C SER A 186 10.35 -9.04 -6.32
N SER A 187 9.39 -9.69 -5.68
CA SER A 187 8.73 -9.17 -4.48
C SER A 187 9.38 -9.78 -3.24
N PHE A 188 9.78 -8.92 -2.31
CA PHE A 188 10.34 -9.26 -1.02
C PHE A 188 9.42 -8.80 0.09
N THR A 189 9.16 -9.67 1.06
CA THR A 189 8.43 -9.32 2.28
C THR A 189 9.24 -9.68 3.52
N LEU A 190 8.98 -8.95 4.60
CA LEU A 190 9.66 -9.11 5.87
C LEU A 190 8.65 -9.52 6.95
N ASN A 191 8.89 -10.68 7.56
CA ASN A 191 8.04 -11.21 8.62
C ASN A 191 8.45 -10.66 10.01
N LYS A 192 9.70 -10.24 10.19
CA LYS A 192 10.25 -9.76 11.46
C LYS A 192 11.08 -8.49 11.29
N SER A 193 10.76 -7.45 12.06
CA SER A 193 11.45 -6.15 11.99
C SER A 193 12.96 -6.25 12.28
N TYR A 194 13.74 -5.31 11.73
CA TYR A 194 15.17 -5.13 11.98
C TYR A 194 16.08 -6.32 11.64
N LYS A 195 15.64 -7.20 10.76
CA LYS A 195 16.50 -8.23 10.19
C LYS A 195 17.21 -7.72 8.95
N ALA A 196 18.45 -8.13 8.76
CA ALA A 196 19.18 -7.91 7.53
C ALA A 196 19.47 -9.27 6.88
N SER A 197 19.38 -9.31 5.56
CA SER A 197 19.69 -10.49 4.76
C SER A 197 20.24 -10.04 3.41
N ASN A 198 20.68 -11.00 2.61
CA ASN A 198 20.95 -10.81 1.20
C ASN A 198 20.09 -11.75 0.35
N ALA A 199 19.99 -11.43 -0.93
CA ALA A 199 19.45 -12.28 -1.97
C ALA A 199 20.36 -12.20 -3.19
N ALA A 200 20.53 -13.31 -3.90
CA ALA A 200 21.16 -13.36 -5.21
C ALA A 200 20.04 -13.49 -6.25
N ILE A 201 19.96 -12.52 -7.16
CA ILE A 201 19.01 -12.55 -8.27
C ILE A 201 19.76 -13.00 -9.52
N VAL A 202 19.24 -14.04 -10.17
CA VAL A 202 19.77 -14.54 -11.43
C VAL A 202 18.87 -14.05 -12.54
N LEU A 203 19.43 -13.34 -13.51
CA LEU A 203 18.69 -12.88 -14.67
C LEU A 203 18.93 -13.81 -15.85
N ASP A 204 17.94 -13.93 -16.72
CA ASP A 204 18.06 -14.78 -17.89
C ASP A 204 19.14 -14.26 -18.87
N GLY A 205 19.98 -15.16 -19.37
CA GLY A 205 21.15 -14.85 -20.20
C GLY A 205 22.23 -13.95 -19.59
N LEU A 206 22.08 -13.49 -18.35
CA LEU A 206 23.16 -12.81 -17.63
C LEU A 206 24.03 -13.87 -16.94
N ASN A 207 25.32 -13.87 -17.23
CA ASN A 207 26.28 -14.84 -16.69
C ASN A 207 26.67 -14.59 -15.22
N THR A 208 26.22 -13.49 -14.64
CA THR A 208 26.47 -13.11 -13.25
C THR A 208 25.18 -12.90 -12.48
N THR A 209 25.26 -13.02 -11.16
CA THR A 209 24.13 -12.75 -10.26
C THR A 209 24.15 -11.30 -9.80
N ILE A 210 22.97 -10.75 -9.54
CA ILE A 210 22.83 -9.42 -8.92
C ILE A 210 22.74 -9.61 -7.40
N PRO A 211 23.76 -9.21 -6.63
CA PRO A 211 23.69 -9.21 -5.18
C PRO A 211 22.76 -8.11 -4.69
N VAL A 212 21.76 -8.50 -3.89
CA VAL A 212 20.79 -7.61 -3.27
C VAL A 212 20.94 -7.70 -1.76
N VAL A 213 21.07 -6.56 -1.10
CA VAL A 213 21.05 -6.44 0.36
C VAL A 213 19.67 -6.00 0.79
N LEU A 214 19.03 -6.82 1.62
CA LEU A 214 17.72 -6.58 2.21
C LEU A 214 17.91 -6.03 3.62
N LYS A 215 17.51 -4.78 3.84
CA LYS A 215 17.60 -4.10 5.13
C LYS A 215 16.20 -3.95 5.73
N GLY A 216 15.92 -4.71 6.78
CA GLY A 216 14.74 -4.53 7.59
C GLY A 216 14.82 -3.23 8.36
N THR A 217 13.79 -2.40 8.23
CA THR A 217 13.66 -1.11 8.92
C THR A 217 12.37 -1.07 9.73
N ALA A 218 12.25 -0.04 10.56
CA ALA A 218 11.07 0.22 11.38
C ALA A 218 9.85 0.61 10.53
N SER A 219 10.04 1.57 9.63
CA SER A 219 8.96 2.28 8.95
C SER A 219 9.38 2.80 7.56
N THR A 220 10.41 2.28 6.93
CA THR A 220 10.83 2.70 5.58
C THR A 220 10.77 1.54 4.60
N VAL A 221 10.02 1.74 3.51
CA VAL A 221 9.80 0.71 2.51
C VAL A 221 10.12 1.25 1.13
N ASP A 222 10.99 0.53 0.42
CA ASP A 222 11.19 0.72 -1.01
C ASP A 222 10.13 -0.08 -1.76
N SER A 223 8.90 0.46 -1.82
CA SER A 223 7.75 -0.27 -2.34
C SER A 223 7.94 -0.67 -3.80
N ARG A 224 8.59 0.19 -4.59
CA ARG A 224 9.01 -0.13 -5.96
C ARG A 224 10.41 0.40 -6.25
N VAL A 225 11.28 -0.49 -6.72
CA VAL A 225 12.61 -0.16 -7.22
C VAL A 225 12.69 -0.65 -8.66
N SER A 226 12.67 0.27 -9.61
CA SER A 226 12.84 -0.05 -11.03
C SER A 226 14.34 0.01 -11.35
N VAL A 227 14.91 -1.14 -11.70
CA VAL A 227 16.34 -1.32 -11.94
C VAL A 227 16.59 -1.43 -13.43
N THR A 228 17.35 -0.50 -13.99
CA THR A 228 17.79 -0.57 -15.39
C THR A 228 19.20 -1.11 -15.45
N ILE A 229 19.39 -2.18 -16.22
CA ILE A 229 20.70 -2.75 -16.48
C ILE A 229 21.16 -2.23 -17.84
N PRO A 230 22.37 -1.64 -17.94
CA PRO A 230 22.91 -1.10 -19.19
C PRO A 230 23.41 -2.21 -20.13
N LYS A 231 22.67 -3.30 -20.25
CA LYS A 231 22.88 -4.43 -21.16
C LYS A 231 21.52 -4.76 -21.80
N LEU A 232 21.52 -5.46 -22.93
CA LEU A 232 20.29 -5.95 -23.55
C LEU A 232 19.90 -7.30 -22.95
N SER A 233 18.61 -7.50 -22.68
CA SER A 233 18.11 -8.80 -22.24
C SER A 233 18.03 -9.79 -23.42
N PRO A 234 18.07 -11.11 -23.19
CA PRO A 234 17.90 -12.09 -24.27
C PRO A 234 16.56 -12.00 -24.98
N ASN A 235 15.54 -11.55 -24.25
CA ASN A 235 14.18 -11.33 -24.75
C ASN A 235 13.95 -9.88 -25.17
N ALA A 236 15.01 -9.06 -25.26
CA ALA A 236 14.92 -7.73 -25.79
C ALA A 236 14.40 -7.85 -27.22
N THR A 237 13.13 -7.51 -27.40
CA THR A 237 12.64 -7.11 -28.70
C THR A 237 13.40 -5.84 -28.99
N ILE A 238 14.55 -5.93 -29.64
CA ILE A 238 15.17 -4.77 -30.24
C ILE A 238 14.05 -4.20 -31.10
N GLN A 239 13.36 -3.16 -30.63
CA GLN A 239 12.50 -2.42 -31.53
C GLN A 239 13.53 -1.91 -32.53
N PRO A 240 13.48 -2.37 -33.78
CA PRO A 240 14.22 -1.68 -34.78
C PRO A 240 13.55 -0.31 -34.76
N VAL A 241 14.17 0.65 -34.07
CA VAL A 241 14.14 2.00 -34.60
C VAL A 241 14.72 1.77 -35.98
N PHE A 242 13.84 1.70 -36.98
CA PHE A 242 14.19 1.43 -38.36
C PHE A 242 15.15 2.53 -38.83
N GLN A 243 16.41 2.35 -38.52
CA GLN A 243 17.47 2.37 -39.50
C GLN A 243 17.97 0.94 -39.47
N HIS A 244 17.94 0.26 -40.63
CA HIS A 244 18.72 -0.96 -40.76
C HIS A 244 20.11 -0.66 -40.17
N GLU A 245 20.52 -1.35 -39.11
CA GLU A 245 21.94 -1.67 -39.01
C GLU A 245 22.19 -2.50 -40.26
N MET A 246 22.63 -1.84 -41.33
CA MET A 246 22.90 -2.54 -42.58
C MET A 246 24.09 -3.44 -42.28
N ASP A 247 23.89 -4.76 -42.39
CA ASP A 247 24.90 -5.81 -42.22
C ASP A 247 26.16 -5.62 -43.09
N ASN A 248 26.17 -4.59 -43.94
CA ASN A 248 27.32 -4.15 -44.70
C ASN A 248 28.08 -3.07 -43.92
N VAL A 249 28.93 -3.49 -42.99
CA VAL A 249 30.03 -2.62 -42.51
C VAL A 249 30.94 -2.39 -43.72
N SER A 250 30.92 -1.18 -44.27
CA SER A 250 31.77 -0.85 -45.42
C SER A 250 33.23 -0.74 -44.98
N ASP A 251 34.18 -1.02 -45.87
CA ASP A 251 35.62 -0.94 -45.57
C ASP A 251 36.01 0.43 -44.99
N GLU A 252 35.32 1.49 -45.41
CA GLU A 252 35.55 2.84 -44.88
C GLU A 252 35.11 3.01 -43.43
N LEU A 253 34.04 2.35 -42.98
CA LEU A 253 33.63 2.37 -41.58
C LEU A 253 34.57 1.51 -40.71
N VAL A 254 35.11 0.41 -41.23
CA VAL A 254 36.13 -0.40 -40.52
C VAL A 254 37.38 0.44 -40.25
N ARG A 255 37.88 1.19 -41.24
CA ARG A 255 39.01 2.10 -41.01
C ARG A 255 38.68 3.20 -40.00
N LEU A 256 37.46 3.73 -40.05
CA LEU A 256 37.01 4.76 -39.11
C LEU A 256 36.95 4.26 -37.67
N GLN A 257 36.69 2.95 -37.45
CA GLN A 257 36.82 2.34 -36.11
C GLN A 257 38.25 2.39 -35.57
N GLY A 258 39.25 2.32 -36.44
CA GLY A 258 40.67 2.48 -36.12
C GLY A 258 41.11 3.93 -35.90
N GLY A 259 40.21 4.90 -36.10
CA GLY A 259 40.50 6.34 -36.02
C GLY A 259 40.97 6.95 -37.33
N ASP A 260 41.09 6.16 -38.39
CA ASP A 260 41.54 6.65 -39.70
C ASP A 260 40.36 7.15 -40.53
N ALA A 261 40.28 8.48 -40.67
CA ALA A 261 39.34 9.11 -41.58
C ALA A 261 39.53 8.60 -43.03
N PRO A 262 38.47 8.55 -43.86
CA PRO A 262 38.63 8.12 -45.24
C PRO A 262 39.65 8.92 -46.03
N ALA A 263 40.47 8.21 -46.83
CA ALA A 263 41.53 8.81 -47.62
C ALA A 263 40.94 9.89 -48.56
N GLY A 264 41.51 11.09 -48.53
CA GLY A 264 41.02 12.22 -49.32
C GLY A 264 39.79 12.94 -48.75
N SER A 265 39.31 12.59 -47.55
CA SER A 265 38.19 13.28 -46.92
C SER A 265 38.59 14.61 -46.26
N LYS A 266 37.73 15.61 -46.40
CA LYS A 266 37.81 16.90 -45.71
C LYS A 266 37.17 16.77 -44.33
N THR A 267 37.89 17.13 -43.28
CA THR A 267 37.31 17.21 -41.92
C THR A 267 36.37 18.42 -41.84
N LEU A 268 35.17 18.21 -41.30
CA LEU A 268 34.14 19.23 -41.16
C LEU A 268 33.82 19.47 -39.68
N SER A 269 33.45 20.70 -39.35
CA SER A 269 33.02 21.08 -37.99
C SER A 269 31.54 20.77 -37.77
N VAL A 270 31.22 20.19 -36.62
CA VAL A 270 29.83 19.90 -36.20
C VAL A 270 29.45 20.86 -35.07
N ALA A 271 28.65 21.89 -35.39
CA ALA A 271 28.14 22.83 -34.41
C ALA A 271 26.94 22.25 -33.65
N GLY A 272 26.83 22.53 -32.35
CA GLY A 272 25.69 22.14 -31.51
C GLY A 272 25.74 20.71 -30.95
N LEU A 273 26.69 19.88 -31.40
CA LEU A 273 26.89 18.51 -30.93
C LEU A 273 28.33 18.32 -30.43
N PRO A 274 28.57 18.29 -29.10
CA PRO A 274 29.91 18.11 -28.56
C PRO A 274 30.41 16.68 -28.80
N ASN A 275 31.73 16.53 -28.95
CA ASN A 275 32.40 15.24 -29.18
C ASN A 275 31.91 14.51 -30.44
N SER A 276 31.45 15.26 -31.44
CA SER A 276 31.06 14.76 -32.76
C SER A 276 32.10 15.14 -33.79
N GLU A 277 32.41 14.21 -34.68
CA GLU A 277 33.36 14.42 -35.77
C GLU A 277 32.67 14.08 -37.09
N ALA A 278 33.03 14.82 -38.13
CA ALA A 278 32.48 14.66 -39.46
C ALA A 278 33.58 14.76 -40.51
N TRP A 279 33.48 13.91 -41.54
CA TRP A 279 34.38 13.93 -42.69
C TRP A 279 33.57 13.80 -43.98
N PHE A 280 34.03 14.46 -45.05
CA PHE A 280 33.37 14.44 -46.34
C PHE A 280 34.36 14.09 -47.45
N ASP A 281 34.09 13.04 -48.21
CA ASP A 281 34.97 12.53 -49.28
C ASP A 281 34.63 13.10 -50.68
N GLY A 282 33.69 14.05 -50.76
CA GLY A 282 33.16 14.58 -52.02
C GLY A 282 31.83 13.96 -52.44
N LYS A 283 31.44 12.81 -51.91
CA LYS A 283 30.20 12.10 -52.24
C LYS A 283 29.36 11.77 -51.01
N PHE A 284 29.99 11.32 -49.94
CA PHE A 284 29.37 10.88 -48.71
C PHE A 284 29.96 11.58 -47.51
N LEU A 285 29.11 11.71 -46.50
CA LEU A 285 29.45 12.28 -45.22
C LEU A 285 29.58 11.13 -44.21
N TYR A 286 30.70 11.12 -43.50
CA TYR A 286 31.03 10.15 -42.47
C TYR A 286 30.94 10.83 -41.12
N LEU A 287 30.20 10.24 -40.18
CA LEU A 287 29.92 10.80 -38.87
C LEU A 287 30.41 9.85 -37.78
N SER A 288 31.06 10.41 -36.78
CA SER A 288 31.49 9.75 -35.55
C SER A 288 30.82 10.48 -34.40
N LEU A 289 29.84 9.83 -33.76
CA LEU A 289 28.93 10.46 -32.80
C LEU A 289 28.97 9.75 -31.43
N PRO A 290 28.77 10.48 -30.32
CA PRO A 290 28.65 9.89 -28.98
C PRO A 290 27.26 9.28 -28.70
N GLY A 291 26.29 9.50 -29.60
CA GLY A 291 24.92 9.03 -29.47
C GLY A 291 24.36 8.54 -30.81
N ARG A 292 23.17 7.94 -30.77
CA ARG A 292 22.56 7.29 -31.94
C ARG A 292 21.98 8.33 -32.90
N LEU A 293 22.36 8.27 -34.17
CA LEU A 293 21.82 9.14 -35.23
C LEU A 293 20.31 8.91 -35.40
N LEU A 294 19.55 10.00 -35.45
CA LEU A 294 18.11 10.00 -35.77
C LEU A 294 17.87 10.52 -37.19
N LEU A 295 18.54 11.61 -37.55
CA LEU A 295 18.50 12.23 -38.89
C LEU A 295 19.89 12.75 -39.26
N PRO A 296 20.32 12.61 -40.53
CA PRO A 296 19.62 11.96 -41.65
C PRO A 296 19.61 10.43 -41.53
N PRO A 297 18.88 9.70 -42.39
CA PRO A 297 19.03 8.26 -42.52
C PRO A 297 20.46 7.86 -42.97
N PRO A 298 21.12 6.90 -42.29
CA PRO A 298 22.41 6.34 -42.69
C PRO A 298 22.24 5.34 -43.84
N ILE A 299 23.25 5.35 -44.69
CA ILE A 299 23.51 4.37 -45.75
C ILE A 299 24.25 3.16 -45.16
N ASN A 300 25.18 3.40 -44.24
CA ASN A 300 25.85 2.35 -43.47
C ASN A 300 26.03 2.81 -42.02
N SER A 301 26.09 1.87 -41.09
CA SER A 301 26.31 2.16 -39.67
C SER A 301 27.23 1.12 -39.04
N SER A 302 27.99 1.53 -38.03
CA SER A 302 28.82 0.63 -37.22
C SER A 302 29.05 1.21 -35.83
N ILE A 303 29.55 0.40 -34.90
CA ILE A 303 29.92 0.82 -33.55
C ILE A 303 31.41 0.55 -33.37
N SER A 304 32.16 1.56 -32.91
CA SER A 304 33.58 1.38 -32.60
C SER A 304 33.76 0.60 -31.29
N PRO A 305 34.91 -0.08 -31.09
CA PRO A 305 35.24 -0.70 -29.80
C PRO A 305 35.26 0.29 -28.62
N THR A 306 35.45 1.58 -28.91
CA THR A 306 35.42 2.69 -27.95
C THR A 306 34.01 3.20 -27.62
N GLY A 307 32.97 2.58 -28.20
CA GLY A 307 31.56 2.91 -27.95
C GLY A 307 31.03 4.11 -28.74
N ARG A 308 31.72 4.53 -29.82
CA ARG A 308 31.23 5.59 -30.71
C ARG A 308 30.35 5.02 -31.81
N PHE A 309 29.34 5.76 -32.21
CA PHE A 309 28.46 5.41 -33.32
C PHE A 309 29.01 6.02 -34.61
N LEU A 310 29.26 5.16 -35.60
CA LEU A 310 29.84 5.53 -36.88
C LEU A 310 28.78 5.41 -37.98
N TYR A 311 28.66 6.42 -38.83
CA TYR A 311 27.64 6.45 -39.89
C TYR A 311 28.22 6.94 -41.21
N LYS A 312 27.76 6.35 -42.32
CA LYS A 312 27.90 6.89 -43.68
C LYS A 312 26.52 7.41 -44.09
N VAL A 313 26.39 8.68 -44.44
CA VAL A 313 25.11 9.31 -44.80
C VAL A 313 25.25 10.08 -46.11
N ASN A 314 24.12 10.39 -46.74
CA ASN A 314 24.11 11.37 -47.84
C ASN A 314 24.49 12.76 -47.29
N PRO A 315 25.11 13.62 -48.11
CA PRO A 315 25.50 14.96 -47.69
C PRO A 315 24.29 15.76 -47.17
N THR A 316 24.40 16.25 -45.94
CA THR A 316 23.39 17.09 -45.28
C THR A 316 24.08 18.05 -44.32
N THR A 317 23.50 19.22 -44.14
CA THR A 317 23.96 20.17 -43.12
C THR A 317 23.29 19.93 -41.76
N TYR A 318 22.13 19.27 -41.70
CA TYR A 318 21.41 19.05 -40.46
C TYR A 318 21.60 17.62 -39.95
N ILE A 319 21.96 17.50 -38.67
CA ILE A 319 22.09 16.24 -37.94
C ILE A 319 21.22 16.31 -36.68
N SER A 320 20.56 15.20 -36.34
CA SER A 320 19.95 15.00 -35.02
C SER A 320 20.33 13.62 -34.49
N MET A 321 20.62 13.54 -33.19
CA MET A 321 20.94 12.29 -32.50
C MET A 321 20.20 12.17 -31.16
N SER A 322 20.05 10.94 -30.67
CA SER A 322 19.65 10.63 -29.31
C SER A 322 20.90 10.40 -28.46
N LEU A 323 21.09 11.23 -27.44
CA LEU A 323 22.16 11.13 -26.47
C LEU A 323 21.56 11.02 -25.07
N ASN A 324 21.80 9.90 -24.37
CA ASN A 324 21.24 9.62 -23.05
C ASN A 324 19.70 9.73 -22.97
N GLY A 325 19.00 9.42 -24.06
CA GLY A 325 17.53 9.50 -24.14
C GLY A 325 17.00 10.89 -24.51
N GLU A 326 17.85 11.90 -24.63
CA GLU A 326 17.46 13.23 -25.10
C GLU A 326 17.82 13.42 -26.58
N ARG A 327 16.90 14.02 -27.35
CA ARG A 327 17.18 14.45 -28.72
C ARG A 327 18.05 15.71 -28.70
N ARG A 328 19.18 15.67 -29.41
CA ARG A 328 20.03 16.84 -29.70
C ARG A 328 20.19 17.01 -31.20
N SER A 329 20.43 18.23 -31.62
CA SER A 329 20.56 18.59 -33.03
C SER A 329 21.80 19.44 -33.24
N GLY A 330 22.40 19.30 -34.41
CA GLY A 330 23.59 20.04 -34.82
C GLY A 330 23.61 20.36 -36.29
N THR A 331 24.57 21.19 -36.66
CA THR A 331 24.76 21.65 -38.03
C THR A 331 26.20 21.42 -38.47
N ILE A 332 26.36 20.83 -39.65
CA ILE A 332 27.67 20.65 -40.28
C ILE A 332 28.02 21.93 -41.03
N GLN A 333 29.15 22.50 -40.65
CA GLN A 333 29.69 23.71 -41.27
C GLN A 333 30.61 23.33 -42.44
N ASP A 334 30.73 24.23 -43.41
CA ASP A 334 31.68 24.14 -44.55
C ASP A 334 31.52 22.93 -45.48
N LEU A 335 30.35 22.30 -45.49
CA LEU A 335 29.97 21.25 -46.44
C LEU A 335 29.79 21.80 -47.87
N TYR A 336 29.20 22.99 -47.98
CA TYR A 336 29.02 23.73 -49.23
C TYR A 336 29.75 25.08 -49.12
N SER A 337 31.06 25.10 -49.35
CA SER A 337 31.79 26.36 -49.46
C SER A 337 31.51 26.97 -50.83
N VAL A 338 30.80 28.10 -50.86
CA VAL A 338 30.69 28.94 -52.06
C VAL A 338 31.78 30.00 -51.96
N ASP A 339 32.82 29.88 -52.79
CA ASP A 339 33.74 31.00 -53.02
C ASP A 339 32.98 32.08 -53.80
N ILE A 340 32.47 33.08 -53.08
CA ILE A 340 31.92 34.27 -53.71
C ILE A 340 33.11 35.09 -54.23
N GLN A 341 33.57 34.76 -55.43
CA GLN A 341 34.42 35.64 -56.22
C GLN A 341 33.59 36.89 -56.55
N ARG A 342 33.74 37.97 -55.77
CA ARG A 342 33.23 39.28 -56.18
C ARG A 342 33.92 39.63 -57.49
N ALA A 343 33.20 39.56 -58.60
CA ALA A 343 33.65 40.16 -59.84
C ALA A 343 33.93 41.64 -59.58
N LYS A 344 35.13 42.13 -59.91
CA LYS A 344 35.44 43.57 -59.89
C LYS A 344 34.35 44.26 -60.68
N THR A 345 33.61 45.15 -60.01
CA THR A 345 32.54 45.88 -60.66
C THR A 345 33.13 47.04 -61.44
N VAL A 346 32.43 47.50 -62.47
CA VAL A 346 32.87 48.65 -63.30
C VAL A 346 33.01 49.94 -62.46
N PHE A 347 32.51 49.94 -61.22
CA PHE A 347 32.64 51.03 -60.25
C PHE A 347 33.99 51.05 -59.50
N ASP A 348 34.79 49.98 -59.58
CA ASP A 348 36.12 49.94 -58.95
C ASP A 348 37.20 50.65 -59.80
N ALA A 349 36.87 51.08 -61.02
CA ALA A 349 37.76 51.78 -61.95
C ALA A 349 37.23 53.20 -62.23
N GLY A 350 37.31 54.10 -61.25
CA GLY A 350 36.86 55.47 -61.50
C GLY A 350 36.83 56.41 -60.30
N VAL A 351 37.94 56.56 -59.59
CA VAL A 351 38.22 57.81 -58.87
C VAL A 351 39.62 58.26 -59.28
N LYS A 352 39.66 59.20 -60.22
CA LYS A 352 40.81 60.10 -60.41
C LYS A 352 40.51 61.38 -59.66
#